data_AF-A0A7W6H3S0-F1
#
_entry.id   AF-A0A7W6H3S0-F1
#
_cell.length_a   1.000
_cell.length_b   1.000
_cell.length_c   1.000
_cell.angle_alpha   90.00
_cell.angle_beta   90.00
_cell.angle_gamma   90.00
#
_symmetry.space_group_name_H-M   'P 1'
#
loop_
_entity.id
_entity.type
_entity.pdbx_description
1 polymer ?
#
loop_
_entity_poly.entity_id
_entity_poly.type
_entity_poly.pdbx_seq_one_letter_code
_entity_poly.pdbx_strand_id
1 'polypeptide(L)'
;MMPSERPVNMPMSPAHAAQSKNVSRRTIMRAIETLDLRASRDNRNHWKIDPQDLDKWADAQCALSEHAHPILPTVPTSDLEVKLAVAEAQRDAAKEQLAGVQEDRDRWREMAEKLASKPRWGWWWR
;
A
#
# COMPACT_ATOMS: atom_id res chain seq x y z
N MET A 1 -10.36 30.64 34.84
CA MET A 1 -10.48 29.17 34.81
C MET A 1 -11.18 28.83 33.51
N MET A 2 -10.44 28.47 32.46
CA MET A 2 -11.02 28.21 31.14
C MET A 2 -11.37 26.73 31.04
N PRO A 3 -12.62 26.34 30.73
CA PRO A 3 -12.94 24.96 30.40
C PRO A 3 -12.30 24.67 29.05
N SER A 4 -11.20 23.92 29.05
CA SER A 4 -10.63 23.38 27.82
C SER A 4 -11.51 22.20 27.41
N GLU A 5 -12.65 22.51 26.78
CA GLU A 5 -13.50 21.54 26.11
C GLU A 5 -12.66 20.89 25.01
N ARG A 6 -12.07 19.72 25.30
CA ARG A 6 -11.62 18.84 24.23
C ARG A 6 -12.91 18.33 23.59
N PRO A 7 -13.20 18.66 22.32
CA PRO A 7 -14.32 18.02 21.65
C PRO A 7 -14.06 16.52 21.70
N VAL A 8 -15.01 15.77 22.24
CA VAL A 8 -14.92 14.31 22.35
C VAL A 8 -15.16 13.75 20.95
N ASN A 9 -14.17 13.92 20.10
CA ASN A 9 -14.19 13.42 18.75
C ASN A 9 -14.03 11.90 18.80
N MET A 10 -14.93 11.17 18.14
CA MET A 10 -14.86 9.71 18.09
C MET A 10 -13.56 9.29 17.38
N PRO A 11 -12.62 8.60 18.05
CA PRO A 11 -11.37 8.21 17.41
C PRO A 11 -11.65 7.19 16.30
N MET A 12 -11.04 7.38 15.14
CA MET A 12 -11.28 6.55 13.97
C MET A 12 -10.08 5.68 13.61
N SER A 13 -10.34 4.63 12.83
CA SER A 13 -9.28 3.75 12.32
C SER A 13 -8.52 4.39 11.15
N PRO A 14 -7.28 3.97 10.86
CA PRO A 14 -6.52 4.45 9.69
C PRO A 14 -7.23 4.26 8.35
N ALA A 15 -8.03 3.20 8.22
CA ALA A 15 -8.81 2.97 7.01
C ALA A 15 -9.93 4.00 6.85
N HIS A 16 -10.59 4.36 7.95
CA HIS A 16 -11.65 5.36 7.95
C HIS A 16 -11.08 6.77 7.73
N ALA A 17 -9.95 7.10 8.35
CA ALA A 17 -9.22 8.34 8.13
C ALA A 17 -8.82 8.52 6.65
N ALA A 18 -8.34 7.45 6.03
CA ALA A 18 -7.98 7.42 4.62
C ALA A 18 -9.18 7.74 3.71
N GLN A 19 -10.34 7.12 3.99
CA GLN A 19 -11.58 7.40 3.27
C GLN A 19 -12.06 8.84 3.48
N SER A 20 -12.02 9.34 4.71
CA SER A 20 -12.46 10.70 5.06
C SER A 20 -11.66 11.78 4.34
N LYS A 21 -10.35 11.59 4.15
CA LYS A 21 -9.47 12.54 3.46
C LYS A 21 -9.17 12.19 2.01
N ASN A 22 -9.84 11.17 1.47
CA ASN A 22 -9.63 10.67 0.10
C ASN A 22 -8.16 10.36 -0.24
N VAL A 23 -7.43 9.80 0.72
CA VAL A 23 -6.03 9.37 0.57
C VAL A 23 -5.90 7.87 0.74
N SER A 24 -4.76 7.29 0.33
CA SER A 24 -4.53 5.86 0.55
C SER A 24 -4.31 5.55 2.03
N ARG A 25 -4.73 4.35 2.48
CA ARG A 25 -4.40 3.85 3.82
C ARG A 25 -2.89 3.86 4.08
N ARG A 26 -2.08 3.58 3.06
CA ARG A 26 -0.61 3.61 3.15
C ARG A 26 -0.10 5.00 3.48
N THR A 27 -0.70 6.05 2.93
CA THR A 27 -0.36 7.45 3.23
C THR A 27 -0.59 7.78 4.70
N ILE A 28 -1.76 7.41 5.23
CA ILE A 28 -2.08 7.58 6.66
C ILE A 28 -1.11 6.80 7.54
N MET A 29 -0.84 5.53 7.21
CA MET A 29 0.10 4.71 7.98
C MET A 29 1.53 5.27 7.96
N ARG A 30 2.00 5.75 6.80
CA ARG A 30 3.30 6.40 6.69
C ARG A 30 3.37 7.65 7.56
N ALA A 31 2.33 8.48 7.57
CA ALA A 31 2.28 9.67 8.41
C ALA A 31 2.30 9.34 9.91
N ILE A 32 1.69 8.22 10.31
CA ILE A 32 1.78 7.71 11.70
C ILE A 32 3.21 7.24 12.01
N GLU A 33 3.85 6.52 11.09
CA GLU A 33 5.21 6.01 11.23
C GLU A 33 6.26 7.13 11.29
N THR A 34 6.08 8.19 10.51
CA THR A 34 6.93 9.39 10.53
C THR A 34 6.60 10.35 11.67
N LEU A 35 5.58 10.03 12.48
CA LEU A 35 5.06 10.85 13.59
C LEU A 35 4.47 12.19 13.15
N ASP A 36 4.20 12.38 11.85
CA ASP A 36 3.52 13.56 11.31
C ASP A 36 2.03 13.57 11.65
N LEU A 37 1.44 12.39 11.82
CA LEU A 37 0.05 12.20 12.23
C LEU A 37 0.00 11.54 13.60
N ARG A 38 -0.61 12.22 14.58
CA ARG A 38 -0.79 11.70 15.92
C ARG A 38 -1.81 10.56 15.91
N ALA A 39 -1.37 9.37 16.32
CA ALA A 39 -2.22 8.22 16.53
C ALA A 39 -1.83 7.49 17.81
N SER A 40 -2.81 6.90 18.48
CA SER A 40 -2.63 6.06 19.66
C SER A 40 -3.00 4.61 19.35
N ARG A 41 -2.35 3.65 20.00
CA ARG A 41 -2.76 2.25 19.94
C ARG A 41 -3.65 1.94 21.14
N ASP A 42 -4.69 1.15 20.91
CA ASP A 42 -5.46 0.58 22.01
C ASP A 42 -4.84 -0.72 22.55
N ASN A 43 -5.44 -1.26 23.61
CA ASN A 43 -5.04 -2.53 24.21
C ASN A 43 -5.30 -3.76 23.32
N ARG A 44 -5.94 -3.57 22.16
CA ARG A 44 -6.16 -4.58 21.12
C ARG A 44 -5.24 -4.36 19.92
N ASN A 45 -4.23 -3.49 20.05
CA ASN A 45 -3.26 -3.15 19.02
C ASN A 45 -3.88 -2.51 17.76
N HIS A 46 -5.03 -1.85 17.90
CA HIS A 46 -5.65 -1.06 16.85
C HIS A 46 -5.25 0.41 16.97
N TRP A 47 -4.92 1.00 15.82
CA TRP A 47 -4.65 2.43 15.71
C TRP A 47 -5.93 3.24 15.83
N LYS A 48 -5.85 4.30 16.62
CA LYS A 48 -6.89 5.29 16.86
C LYS A 48 -6.33 6.67 16.54
N ILE A 49 -6.97 7.33 15.59
CA ILE A 49 -6.61 8.67 15.13
C ILE A 49 -7.70 9.63 15.57
N ASP A 50 -7.30 10.75 16.17
CA ASP A 50 -8.24 11.83 16.48
C ASP A 50 -8.59 12.59 15.20
N PRO A 51 -9.89 12.81 14.90
CA PRO A 51 -10.30 13.63 13.77
C PRO A 51 -9.63 15.00 13.71
N GLN A 52 -9.42 15.65 14.85
CA GLN A 52 -8.78 16.98 14.88
C GLN A 52 -7.31 16.91 14.47
N ASP A 53 -6.60 15.85 14.88
CA ASP A 53 -5.21 15.66 14.50
C ASP A 53 -5.11 15.25 13.01
N LEU A 54 -6.10 14.52 12.49
CA LEU A 54 -6.19 14.24 11.06
C LEU A 54 -6.45 15.52 10.24
N ASP A 55 -7.32 16.40 10.72
CA ASP A 55 -7.60 17.69 10.07
C ASP A 55 -6.34 18.57 10.05
N LYS A 56 -5.68 18.73 11.21
CA LYS A 56 -4.41 19.47 11.29
C LYS A 56 -3.33 18.90 10.39
N TRP A 57 -3.21 17.57 10.33
CA TRP A 57 -2.28 16.92 9.41
C TRP A 57 -2.66 17.20 7.96
N ALA A 58 -3.94 17.09 7.60
CA ALA A 58 -4.40 17.37 6.24
C ALA A 58 -4.16 18.84 5.85
N ASP A 59 -4.44 19.79 6.74
CA ASP A 59 -4.18 21.21 6.54
C ASP A 59 -2.68 21.47 6.41
N ALA A 60 -1.84 20.83 7.22
CA ALA A 60 -0.40 20.92 7.11
C ALA A 60 0.12 20.30 5.80
N GLN A 61 -0.46 19.20 5.32
CA GLN A 61 -0.13 18.62 4.01
C GLN A 61 -0.56 19.54 2.86
N CYS A 62 -1.71 20.20 2.96
CA CYS A 62 -2.15 21.21 1.99
C CYS A 62 -1.23 22.43 2.03
N ALA A 63 -0.87 22.94 3.21
CA ALA A 63 0.07 24.06 3.35
C ALA A 63 1.48 23.71 2.88
N LEU A 64 1.93 22.46 3.09
CA LEU A 64 3.12 21.92 2.45
C LEU A 64 2.96 21.84 0.94
N SER A 65 1.79 21.53 0.40
CA SER A 65 1.57 21.60 -1.05
C SER A 65 1.54 23.04 -1.58
N GLU A 66 1.04 24.00 -0.79
CA GLU A 66 1.00 25.43 -1.14
C GLU A 66 2.37 26.11 -0.99
N HIS A 67 3.22 25.63 -0.09
CA HIS A 67 4.59 26.14 0.14
C HIS A 67 5.70 25.24 -0.45
N ALA A 68 5.38 24.04 -0.95
CA ALA A 68 6.27 23.19 -1.75
C ALA A 68 6.12 23.44 -3.26
N HIS A 69 5.90 24.71 -3.61
CA HIS A 69 6.40 25.23 -4.88
C HIS A 69 7.61 26.15 -4.62
N PRO A 70 8.80 25.62 -4.24
CA PRO A 70 10.01 26.31 -4.64
C PRO A 70 10.09 26.11 -6.14
N ILE A 71 9.45 26.98 -6.93
CA ILE A 71 9.50 27.04 -8.41
C ILE A 71 9.98 25.70 -8.97
N LEU A 72 9.14 24.66 -8.93
CA LEU A 72 9.45 23.48 -9.70
C LEU A 72 9.50 24.01 -11.14
N PRO A 73 10.63 23.86 -11.87
CA PRO A 73 10.57 24.11 -13.31
C PRO A 73 9.39 23.28 -13.78
N THR A 74 8.43 23.93 -14.45
CA THR A 74 7.32 23.28 -15.13
C THR A 74 7.90 22.07 -15.82
N VAL A 75 7.76 20.90 -15.20
CA VAL A 75 8.26 19.68 -15.78
C VAL A 75 7.34 19.53 -16.98
N PRO A 76 7.85 19.64 -18.22
CA PRO A 76 6.98 19.62 -19.38
C PRO A 76 6.18 18.32 -19.29
N THR A 77 4.89 18.37 -19.58
CA THR A 77 3.95 17.23 -19.58
C THR A 77 4.58 15.95 -20.17
N SER A 78 5.51 16.11 -21.11
CA SER A 78 6.42 15.11 -21.65
C SER A 78 7.13 14.21 -20.62
N ASP A 79 7.68 14.72 -19.51
CA ASP A 79 8.41 13.89 -18.54
C ASP A 79 7.50 12.97 -17.73
N LEU A 80 6.23 13.37 -17.54
CA LEU A 80 5.24 12.52 -16.89
C LEU A 80 4.80 11.38 -17.83
N GLU A 81 4.62 11.69 -19.12
CA GLU A 81 4.33 10.70 -20.16
C GLU A 81 5.48 9.70 -20.31
N VAL A 82 6.74 10.17 -20.27
CA VAL A 82 7.93 9.30 -20.29
C VAL A 82 7.97 8.39 -19.07
N LYS A 83 7.72 8.92 -17.87
CA LYS A 83 7.66 8.09 -16.64
C LYS A 83 6.53 7.07 -16.69
N LEU A 84 5.38 7.43 -17.26
CA LEU A 84 4.24 6.54 -17.43
C LEU A 84 4.58 5.42 -18.43
N ALA A 85 5.16 5.74 -19.58
CA ALA A 85 5.61 4.76 -20.56
C ALA A 85 6.67 3.80 -19.98
N VAL A 86 7.62 4.31 -19.19
CA VAL A 86 8.61 3.48 -18.49
C VAL A 86 7.95 2.56 -17.47
N ALA A 87 6.98 3.07 -16.69
CA ALA A 87 6.25 2.27 -15.71
C ALA A 87 5.39 1.17 -16.37
N GLU A 88 4.76 1.47 -17.51
CA GLU A 88 3.99 0.50 -18.28
C GLU A 88 4.89 -0.58 -18.89
N ALA A 89 6.04 -0.21 -19.45
CA ALA A 89 7.02 -1.17 -19.97
C ALA A 89 7.55 -2.10 -18.87
N GLN A 90 7.83 -1.58 -17.67
CA GLN A 90 8.24 -2.38 -16.53
C GLN A 90 7.14 -3.34 -16.06
N ARG A 91 5.88 -2.87 -16.05
CA ARG A 91 4.73 -3.72 -15.70
C ARG A 91 4.59 -4.88 -16.69
N ASP A 92 4.74 -4.60 -17.98
CA ASP A 92 4.54 -5.61 -19.01
C ASP A 92 5.69 -6.62 -19.03
N ALA A 93 6.94 -6.17 -18.86
CA ALA A 93 8.09 -7.05 -18.66
C ALA A 93 7.94 -7.96 -17.42
N ALA A 94 7.44 -7.40 -16.31
CA ALA A 94 7.19 -8.18 -15.09
C ALA A 94 6.08 -9.23 -15.29
N LYS A 95 5.02 -8.88 -16.04
CA LYS A 95 3.95 -9.83 -16.39
C LYS A 95 4.46 -10.97 -17.27
N GLU A 96 5.32 -10.67 -18.23
CA GLU A 96 5.92 -11.69 -19.11
C GLU A 96 6.81 -12.65 -18.30
N GLN A 97 7.61 -12.14 -17.37
CA GLN A 97 8.38 -12.99 -16.46
C GLN A 97 7.49 -13.88 -15.59
N LEU A 98 6.38 -13.34 -15.07
CA LEU A 98 5.41 -14.13 -14.30
C LEU A 98 4.74 -15.22 -15.14
N ALA A 99 4.41 -14.93 -16.40
CA ALA A 99 3.84 -15.91 -17.32
C ALA A 99 4.83 -17.07 -17.56
N GLY A 100 6.11 -16.76 -17.82
CA GLY A 100 7.15 -17.79 -18.00
C GLY A 100 7.33 -18.67 -16.75
N VAL A 101 7.42 -18.07 -15.56
CA VAL A 101 7.52 -18.84 -14.30
C VAL A 101 6.27 -19.69 -14.05
N GLN A 102 5.09 -19.21 -14.45
CA GLN A 102 3.86 -19.95 -14.33
C GLN A 102 3.83 -21.17 -15.28
N GLU A 103 4.25 -21.01 -16.53
CA GLU A 103 4.37 -22.12 -17.49
C GLU A 103 5.35 -23.18 -17.01
N ASP A 104 6.52 -22.78 -16.50
CA ASP A 104 7.51 -23.71 -15.95
C ASP A 104 6.97 -24.48 -14.75
N ARG A 105 6.26 -23.79 -13.84
CA ARG A 105 5.59 -24.41 -12.69
C ARG A 105 4.53 -25.42 -13.14
N ASP A 106 3.72 -25.06 -14.13
CA ASP A 106 2.62 -25.90 -14.58
C ASP A 106 3.17 -27.13 -15.34
N ARG A 107 4.22 -26.96 -16.14
CA ARG A 107 4.98 -28.06 -16.75
C ARG A 107 5.58 -29.00 -15.70
N TRP A 108 6.14 -28.45 -14.62
CA TRP A 108 6.66 -29.26 -13.52
C TRP A 108 5.55 -30.01 -12.78
N ARG A 109 4.39 -29.38 -12.59
CA ARG A 109 3.21 -30.01 -11.98
C ARG A 109 2.74 -31.20 -12.80
N GLU A 110 2.63 -31.05 -14.12
CA GLU A 110 2.23 -32.15 -15.01
C GLU A 110 3.22 -33.32 -14.96
N MET A 111 4.52 -33.04 -14.93
CA MET A 111 5.54 -34.09 -14.82
C MET A 111 5.43 -34.82 -13.47
N ALA A 112 5.24 -34.07 -12.37
CA ALA A 112 5.06 -34.66 -11.05
C ALA A 112 3.78 -35.52 -10.98
N GLU A 113 2.68 -35.08 -11.57
CA GLU A 113 1.42 -35.82 -11.61
C GLU A 113 1.52 -37.09 -12.46
N LYS A 114 2.21 -37.05 -13.60
CA LYS A 114 2.50 -38.24 -14.42
C LYS A 114 3.40 -39.25 -13.70
N LEU A 115 4.32 -38.80 -12.84
CA LEU A 115 5.14 -39.68 -12.01
C LEU A 115 4.35 -40.25 -10.83
N ALA A 116 3.48 -39.44 -10.21
CA ALA A 116 2.65 -39.85 -9.08
C ALA A 116 1.53 -40.83 -9.49
N SER A 117 1.00 -40.71 -10.71
CA SER A 117 -0.07 -41.55 -11.25
C SER A 117 0.40 -42.91 -11.77
N LYS A 118 1.72 -43.15 -11.88
CA LYS A 118 2.24 -44.48 -12.21
C LYS A 118 2.02 -45.43 -11.01
N PRO A 119 1.33 -46.57 -11.19
CA PRO A 119 1.16 -47.53 -10.13
C PRO A 119 2.52 -48.07 -9.71
N ARG A 120 2.80 -48.05 -8.41
CA ARG A 120 4.02 -48.62 -7.81
C ARG A 120 3.93 -50.16 -7.81
N TRP A 121 3.87 -50.78 -8.99
CA TRP A 121 3.87 -52.24 -9.16
C TRP A 121 5.27 -52.84 -9.06
N GLY A 122 5.99 -52.60 -7.97
CA GLY A 122 7.37 -53.11 -7.86
C GLY A 122 7.93 -53.35 -6.46
N TRP A 123 7.17 -53.12 -5.39
CA TRP A 123 7.65 -53.30 -4.01
C TRP A 123 6.92 -54.42 -3.25
N TRP A 124 6.24 -55.32 -3.97
CA TRP A 124 5.58 -56.52 -3.42
C TRP A 124 6.28 -57.80 -3.89
N TRP A 125 7.61 -57.84 -3.86
CA TRP A 125 8.39 -59.08 -3.91
C TRP A 125 9.70 -58.88 -3.14
N ARG A 126 9.62 -58.93 -1.80
CA ARG A 126 10.61 -59.60 -0.95
C ARG A 126 10.08 -59.81 0.46
#